data_AF-A0A947WPK4-F1
#
_entry.id   AF-A0A947WPK4-F1
#
_cell.length_a   1.000
_cell.length_b   1.000
_cell.length_c   1.000
_cell.angle_alpha   90.00
_cell.angle_beta   90.00
_cell.angle_gamma   90.00
#
_symmetry.space_group_name_H-M   'P 1'
#
loop_
_entity.id
_entity.type
_entity.pdbx_description
1 polymer ?
#
loop_
_entity_poly.entity_id
_entity_poly.type
_entity_poly.pdbx_seq_one_letter_code
_entity_poly.pdbx_strand_id
1 'polypeptide(L)'
;GIDEIITGAGFTGGPHIRIFDNTGKVQGQFFAYDQNFRGGINVAVGDINRRAGKKKDEIITTPGKGGGPHVRIFDNTGKVQGQFFAYDQNFRGGINVAVGDVDNDGLVEIITGAGPGGTPHARVFEVNGMLIGSFYGYEEEFRGGIRVGTVRL
;
A
#
# COMPACT_ATOMS: atom_id res chain seq x y z
N GLY A 1 -16.53 5.67 -14.37
CA GLY A 1 -15.21 5.94 -14.93
C GLY A 1 -14.76 4.71 -15.69
N ILE A 2 -13.65 4.82 -16.39
CA ILE A 2 -12.84 3.67 -16.81
C ILE A 2 -11.68 3.64 -15.81
N ASP A 3 -11.27 2.45 -15.36
CA ASP A 3 -10.17 2.33 -14.41
C ASP A 3 -8.82 2.51 -15.13
N GLU A 4 -7.87 3.16 -14.46
CA GLU A 4 -6.49 3.29 -14.92
C GLU A 4 -5.56 2.24 -14.30
N ILE A 5 -4.43 1.98 -14.97
CA ILE A 5 -3.40 1.05 -14.51
C ILE A 5 -2.33 1.83 -13.75
N ILE A 6 -2.08 1.45 -12.49
CA ILE A 6 -1.02 2.02 -11.66
C ILE A 6 0.15 1.06 -11.59
N THR A 7 1.36 1.55 -11.81
CA THR A 7 2.59 0.79 -11.56
C THR A 7 3.50 1.53 -10.58
N GLY A 8 4.16 0.75 -9.73
CA GLY A 8 5.25 1.19 -8.88
C GLY A 8 6.54 0.51 -9.28
N ALA A 9 7.65 1.24 -9.28
CA ALA A 9 8.95 0.65 -9.61
C ALA A 9 9.42 -0.32 -8.52
N GLY A 10 9.96 -1.47 -8.93
CA GLY A 10 10.50 -2.49 -8.04
C GLY A 10 11.85 -2.12 -7.43
N PHE A 11 12.48 -3.09 -6.76
CA PHE A 11 13.81 -2.93 -6.18
C PHE A 11 14.79 -2.35 -7.21
N THR A 12 15.60 -1.37 -6.81
CA THR A 12 16.49 -0.51 -7.63
C THR A 12 15.83 0.61 -8.44
N GLY A 13 14.51 0.56 -8.70
CA GLY A 13 13.80 1.52 -9.56
C GLY A 13 13.32 2.81 -8.88
N GLY A 14 13.54 2.94 -7.57
CA GLY A 14 13.09 4.07 -6.75
C GLY A 14 11.57 4.16 -6.55
N PRO A 15 11.05 5.20 -5.88
CA PRO A 15 9.63 5.26 -5.50
C PRO A 15 8.74 5.87 -6.58
N HIS A 16 8.98 5.54 -7.86
CA HIS A 16 8.27 6.14 -8.97
C HIS A 16 6.94 5.43 -9.21
N ILE A 17 5.85 6.19 -9.20
CA ILE A 17 4.50 5.78 -9.61
C ILE A 17 4.25 6.26 -11.04
N ARG A 18 3.66 5.42 -11.88
CA ARG A 18 3.15 5.79 -13.20
C ARG A 18 1.71 5.31 -13.36
N ILE A 19 0.91 6.15 -14.01
CA ILE A 19 -0.50 5.95 -14.28
C ILE A 19 -0.66 5.81 -15.78
N PHE A 20 -1.34 4.75 -16.24
CA PHE A 20 -1.55 4.46 -17.65
C PHE A 20 -3.02 4.24 -17.94
N ASP A 21 -3.43 4.55 -19.17
CA ASP A 21 -4.65 3.95 -19.72
C ASP A 21 -4.39 2.49 -20.16
N ASN A 22 -5.44 1.83 -20.64
CA ASN A 22 -5.40 0.44 -21.08
C ASN A 22 -4.55 0.20 -22.35
N THR A 23 -4.07 1.25 -23.02
CA THR A 23 -3.15 1.14 -24.16
C THR A 23 -1.69 1.28 -23.74
N GLY A 24 -1.43 1.59 -22.47
CA GLY A 24 -0.10 1.87 -21.95
C GLY A 24 0.36 3.30 -22.19
N LYS A 25 -0.53 4.22 -22.59
CA LYS A 25 -0.21 5.65 -22.65
C LYS A 25 -0.22 6.22 -21.23
N VAL A 26 0.84 6.97 -20.91
CA VAL A 26 1.00 7.62 -19.60
C VAL A 26 -0.03 8.74 -19.45
N GLN A 27 -0.79 8.68 -18.37
CA GLN A 27 -1.76 9.69 -17.95
C GLN A 27 -1.22 10.57 -16.82
N GLY A 28 -0.28 10.05 -16.02
CA GLY A 28 0.34 10.78 -14.91
C GLY A 28 1.51 10.01 -14.30
N GLN A 29 2.33 10.70 -13.50
CA GLN A 29 3.44 10.10 -12.76
C GLN A 29 3.92 11.00 -11.62
N PHE A 30 4.45 10.42 -10.55
CA PHE A 30 5.01 11.13 -9.41
C PHE A 30 5.93 10.23 -8.57
N PHE A 31 6.74 10.82 -7.69
CA PHE A 31 7.53 10.08 -6.70
C PHE A 31 6.78 10.01 -5.37
N ALA A 32 6.50 8.79 -4.88
CA ALA A 32 5.75 8.57 -3.65
C ALA A 32 6.58 8.85 -2.38
N TYR A 33 7.90 8.81 -2.48
CA TYR A 33 8.87 9.01 -1.39
C TYR A 33 10.07 9.82 -1.90
N ASP A 34 11.13 9.94 -1.08
CA ASP A 34 12.38 10.57 -1.50
C ASP A 34 12.87 9.98 -2.82
N GLN A 35 13.07 10.84 -3.83
CA GLN A 35 13.46 10.43 -5.18
C GLN A 35 14.80 9.69 -5.26
N ASN A 36 15.65 9.76 -4.22
CA ASN A 36 16.91 9.04 -4.12
C ASN A 36 16.77 7.67 -3.46
N PHE A 37 15.61 7.35 -2.88
CA PHE A 37 15.32 6.00 -2.41
C PHE A 37 15.36 5.00 -3.57
N ARG A 38 15.90 3.80 -3.33
CA ARG A 38 16.07 2.76 -4.36
C ARG A 38 15.51 1.41 -3.94
N GLY A 39 14.78 1.32 -2.82
CA GLY A 39 14.16 0.07 -2.39
C GLY A 39 12.93 -0.34 -3.20
N GLY A 40 12.47 0.52 -4.11
CA GLY A 40 11.21 0.33 -4.84
C GLY A 40 10.00 0.56 -3.95
N ILE A 41 8.81 0.36 -4.49
CA ILE A 41 7.53 0.49 -3.78
C ILE A 41 6.59 -0.64 -4.13
N ASN A 42 5.69 -0.93 -3.20
CA ASN A 42 4.48 -1.70 -3.47
C ASN A 42 3.31 -0.72 -3.61
N VAL A 43 2.31 -1.10 -4.39
CA VAL A 43 1.12 -0.28 -4.67
C VAL A 43 -0.15 -1.12 -4.57
N ALA A 44 -1.19 -0.52 -3.99
CA ALA A 44 -2.56 -1.01 -4.02
C ALA A 44 -3.48 0.17 -4.36
N VAL A 45 -4.67 -0.11 -4.87
CA VAL A 45 -5.65 0.89 -5.33
C VAL A 45 -7.03 0.48 -4.82
N GLY A 46 -7.79 1.43 -4.29
CA GLY A 46 -9.18 1.20 -3.88
C GLY A 46 -9.88 2.48 -3.43
N ASP A 47 -11.21 2.48 -3.54
CA ASP A 47 -12.10 3.54 -3.05
C ASP A 47 -12.17 3.50 -1.51
N ILE A 48 -11.34 4.30 -0.86
CA ILE A 48 -11.25 4.37 0.61
C ILE A 48 -12.09 5.51 1.20
N ASN A 49 -12.75 6.33 0.36
CA ASN A 49 -13.53 7.48 0.81
C ASN A 49 -15.00 7.48 0.35
N ARG A 50 -15.54 6.29 0.04
CA ARG A 50 -16.88 6.00 -0.49
C ARG A 50 -18.03 6.87 0.02
N ARG A 51 -17.97 7.38 1.25
CA ARG A 51 -18.93 8.34 1.83
C ARG A 51 -19.07 9.66 1.05
N ALA A 52 -18.09 10.04 0.21
CA ALA A 52 -18.11 11.29 -0.55
C ALA A 52 -18.93 11.24 -1.87
N GLY A 53 -19.60 10.14 -2.18
CA GLY A 53 -20.55 10.03 -3.31
C GLY A 53 -19.92 10.09 -4.71
N LYS A 54 -18.59 10.19 -4.80
CA LYS A 54 -17.82 10.04 -6.04
C LYS A 54 -16.89 8.86 -5.86
N LYS A 55 -17.10 7.79 -6.64
CA LYS A 55 -16.14 6.68 -6.75
C LYS A 55 -14.84 7.24 -7.32
N LYS A 56 -13.87 7.49 -6.47
CA LYS A 56 -12.49 7.77 -6.85
C LYS A 56 -11.63 6.85 -6.05
N ASP A 57 -10.85 6.04 -6.74
CA ASP A 57 -9.90 5.19 -6.05
C ASP A 57 -8.69 6.03 -5.63
N GLU A 58 -8.19 5.74 -4.44
CA GLU A 58 -6.93 6.26 -3.95
C GLU A 58 -5.79 5.29 -4.27
N ILE A 59 -4.59 5.84 -4.34
CA ILE A 59 -3.34 5.09 -4.54
C ILE A 59 -2.68 4.93 -3.17
N ILE A 60 -2.52 3.70 -2.71
CA ILE A 60 -1.85 3.36 -1.46
C ILE A 60 -0.48 2.80 -1.80
N THR A 61 0.56 3.37 -1.21
CA THR A 61 1.93 2.91 -1.44
C THR A 61 2.62 2.58 -0.14
N THR A 62 3.55 1.63 -0.23
CA THR A 62 4.50 1.32 0.82
C THR A 62 5.89 1.13 0.23
N PRO A 63 6.97 1.51 0.94
CA PRO A 63 8.30 1.31 0.44
C PRO A 63 8.73 -0.16 0.58
N GLY A 64 9.57 -0.60 -0.36
CA GLY A 64 10.27 -1.88 -0.29
C GLY A 64 11.43 -1.88 0.71
N LYS A 65 12.31 -2.89 0.60
CA LYS A 65 13.47 -3.09 1.48
C LYS A 65 14.33 -1.84 1.57
N GLY A 66 14.78 -1.51 2.78
CA GLY A 66 15.58 -0.32 3.09
C GLY A 66 14.74 0.92 3.38
N GLY A 67 13.44 0.92 3.05
CA GLY A 67 12.50 1.96 3.46
C GLY A 67 11.89 1.68 4.83
N GLY A 68 11.39 2.72 5.49
CA GLY A 68 10.65 2.59 6.77
C GLY A 68 9.25 2.01 6.58
N PRO A 69 8.51 1.68 7.66
CA PRO A 69 7.20 1.03 7.55
C PRO A 69 6.07 2.04 7.26
N HIS A 70 6.34 3.00 6.39
CA HIS A 70 5.49 4.15 6.16
C HIS A 70 4.49 3.85 5.05
N VAL A 71 3.20 4.00 5.33
CA VAL A 71 2.10 3.90 4.38
C VAL A 71 1.74 5.32 3.93
N ARG A 72 1.63 5.55 2.62
CA ARG A 72 1.13 6.81 2.07
C ARG A 72 -0.08 6.58 1.18
N ILE A 73 -1.05 7.44 1.34
CA ILE A 73 -2.31 7.46 0.62
C ILE A 73 -2.32 8.71 -0.25
N PHE A 74 -2.54 8.54 -1.54
CA PHE A 74 -2.64 9.62 -2.52
C PHE A 74 -4.00 9.58 -3.20
N ASP A 75 -4.49 10.73 -3.63
CA ASP A 75 -5.53 10.74 -4.64
C ASP A 75 -4.98 10.36 -6.03
N ASN A 76 -5.88 10.25 -7.01
CA ASN A 76 -5.53 9.90 -8.38
C ASN A 76 -4.67 10.95 -9.14
N THR A 77 -4.35 12.09 -8.51
CA THR A 77 -3.43 13.10 -9.04
C THR A 77 -2.06 13.07 -8.39
N GLY A 78 -1.86 12.19 -7.39
CA GLY A 78 -0.62 12.08 -6.63
C GLY A 78 -0.53 13.06 -5.45
N LYS A 79 -1.63 13.71 -5.05
CA LYS A 79 -1.65 14.54 -3.84
C LYS A 79 -1.88 13.66 -2.61
N VAL A 80 -1.06 13.86 -1.58
CA VAL A 80 -1.15 13.13 -0.32
C VAL A 80 -2.47 13.45 0.39
N GLN A 81 -3.21 12.41 0.74
CA GLN A 81 -4.45 12.46 1.52
C GLN A 81 -4.24 12.02 2.97
N GLY A 82 -3.29 11.11 3.20
CA GLY A 82 -2.98 10.59 4.54
C GLY A 82 -1.70 9.76 4.56
N GLN A 83 -1.15 9.57 5.76
CA GLN A 83 0.03 8.72 5.96
C GLN A 83 0.15 8.26 7.42
N PHE A 84 0.74 7.09 7.63
CA PHE A 84 1.00 6.54 8.97
C PHE A 84 2.13 5.51 8.94
N PHE A 85 2.63 5.09 10.11
CA PHE A 85 3.57 3.98 10.24
C PHE A 85 2.83 2.70 10.63
N ALA A 86 2.94 1.64 9.82
CA ALA A 86 2.24 0.37 10.06
C ALA A 86 2.95 -0.54 11.09
N TYR A 87 4.25 -0.33 11.30
CA TYR A 87 5.11 -1.11 12.21
C TYR A 87 6.06 -0.17 12.97
N ASP A 88 6.95 -0.74 13.77
CA ASP A 88 8.01 0.01 14.47
C ASP A 88 8.79 0.89 13.49
N GLN A 89 8.92 2.18 13.81
CA GLN A 89 9.49 3.19 12.91
C GLN A 89 10.92 2.89 12.46
N ASN A 90 11.65 2.00 13.15
CA ASN A 90 13.00 1.56 12.80
C ASN A 90 13.01 0.31 11.89
N PHE A 91 11.86 -0.31 11.62
CA PHE A 91 11.76 -1.44 10.71
C PHE A 91 12.16 -1.05 9.29
N ARG A 92 13.03 -1.84 8.65
CA ARG A 92 13.55 -1.58 7.28
C ARG A 92 13.37 -2.74 6.31
N GLY A 93 12.55 -3.73 6.68
CA GLY A 93 12.25 -4.88 5.80
C GLY A 93 11.35 -4.53 4.61
N GLY A 94 10.76 -3.33 4.61
CA GLY A 94 9.71 -2.94 3.67
C GLY A 94 8.35 -3.53 4.05
N ILE A 95 7.30 -3.12 3.33
CA ILE A 95 5.93 -3.58 3.58
C ILE A 95 5.26 -3.96 2.27
N ASN A 96 4.55 -5.08 2.25
CA ASN A 96 3.57 -5.40 1.20
C ASN A 96 2.20 -4.86 1.59
N VAL A 97 1.40 -4.40 0.63
CA VAL A 97 0.10 -3.78 0.88
C VAL A 97 -0.98 -4.35 -0.03
N ALA A 98 -2.19 -4.48 0.50
CA ALA A 98 -3.42 -4.78 -0.21
C ALA A 98 -4.54 -3.91 0.37
N VAL A 99 -5.67 -3.83 -0.34
CA VAL A 99 -6.87 -3.17 0.16
C VAL A 99 -8.10 -4.05 -0.04
N GLY A 100 -9.09 -3.91 0.82
CA GLY A 100 -10.37 -4.58 0.69
C GLY A 100 -11.25 -4.37 1.92
N ASP A 101 -12.56 -4.43 1.71
CA ASP A 101 -13.60 -4.40 2.74
C ASP A 101 -13.62 -5.76 3.47
N VAL A 102 -12.91 -5.84 4.60
CA VAL A 102 -12.71 -7.06 5.38
C VAL A 102 -13.53 -7.08 6.67
N ASP A 103 -14.11 -5.95 7.08
CA ASP A 103 -15.07 -5.88 8.20
C ASP A 103 -16.54 -5.67 7.76
N ASN A 104 -16.78 -5.50 6.46
CA ASN A 104 -18.10 -5.40 5.84
C ASN A 104 -18.89 -4.15 6.29
N ASP A 105 -18.19 -3.05 6.61
CA ASP A 105 -18.80 -1.74 6.87
C ASP A 105 -19.08 -0.94 5.57
N GLY A 106 -18.56 -1.41 4.43
CA GLY A 106 -18.72 -0.84 3.11
C GLY A 106 -17.63 0.15 2.69
N LEU A 107 -16.68 0.46 3.57
CA LEU A 107 -15.38 1.07 3.27
C LEU A 107 -14.35 -0.03 3.00
N VAL A 108 -13.17 0.32 2.49
CA VAL A 108 -12.09 -0.65 2.32
C VAL A 108 -10.97 -0.34 3.29
N GLU A 109 -10.38 -1.40 3.83
CA GLU A 109 -9.29 -1.31 4.78
C GLU A 109 -7.95 -1.41 4.05
N ILE A 110 -6.90 -0.93 4.72
CA ILE A 110 -5.52 -1.09 4.29
C ILE A 110 -4.92 -2.27 5.04
N ILE A 111 -4.58 -3.34 4.31
CA ILE A 111 -3.93 -4.52 4.85
C ILE A 111 -2.44 -4.43 4.52
N THR A 112 -1.60 -4.54 5.55
CA THR A 112 -0.14 -4.56 5.39
C THR A 112 0.42 -5.89 5.82
N GLY A 113 1.47 -6.34 5.15
CA GLY A 113 2.29 -7.47 5.53
C GLY A 113 3.75 -7.05 5.71
N ALA A 114 4.36 -7.41 6.84
CA ALA A 114 5.77 -7.12 7.08
C ALA A 114 6.67 -7.85 6.07
N GLY A 115 7.64 -7.14 5.50
CA GLY A 115 8.66 -7.71 4.62
C GLY A 115 9.74 -8.53 5.36
N PRO A 116 10.76 -9.01 4.63
CA PRO A 116 11.84 -9.81 5.22
C PRO A 116 12.53 -9.16 6.42
N GLY A 117 12.87 -9.96 7.43
CA GLY A 117 13.45 -9.51 8.69
C GLY A 117 12.42 -9.13 9.75
N GLY A 118 11.14 -8.98 9.38
CA GLY A 118 10.02 -8.95 10.32
C GLY A 118 9.50 -10.37 10.61
N THR A 119 8.68 -10.49 11.65
CA THR A 119 7.78 -11.65 11.83
C THR A 119 6.73 -11.67 10.71
N PRO A 120 6.00 -12.78 10.45
CA PRO A 120 5.01 -12.85 9.38
C PRO A 120 3.70 -12.14 9.75
N HIS A 121 3.81 -10.91 10.22
CA HIS A 121 2.73 -10.15 10.81
C HIS A 121 1.93 -9.45 9.71
N ALA A 122 0.64 -9.73 9.66
CA ALA A 122 -0.36 -8.98 8.92
C ALA A 122 -1.06 -7.99 9.85
N ARG A 123 -1.29 -6.77 9.40
CA ARG A 123 -2.03 -5.73 10.13
C ARG A 123 -3.06 -5.08 9.23
N VAL A 124 -4.25 -4.88 9.77
CA VAL A 124 -5.43 -4.29 9.11
C VAL A 124 -5.68 -2.93 9.72
N PHE A 125 -5.74 -1.91 8.85
CA PHE A 125 -5.92 -0.54 9.24
C PHE A 125 -7.12 0.08 8.55
N GLU A 126 -7.78 0.95 9.30
CA GLU A 126 -8.65 1.96 8.76
C GLU A 126 -7.85 3.00 7.96
N VAL A 127 -8.55 3.76 7.13
CA VAL A 127 -7.98 4.80 6.26
C VAL A 127 -7.24 5.89 7.04
N ASN A 128 -7.70 6.17 8.26
CA ASN A 128 -7.08 7.13 9.16
C ASN A 128 -5.83 6.57 9.89
N GLY A 129 -5.43 5.32 9.62
CA GLY A 129 -4.30 4.64 10.25
C GLY A 129 -4.63 3.97 11.59
N MET A 130 -5.90 3.89 11.99
CA MET A 130 -6.32 3.13 13.17
C MET A 130 -6.16 1.63 12.91
N LEU A 131 -5.42 0.95 13.78
CA LEU A 131 -5.26 -0.51 13.72
C LEU A 131 -6.54 -1.18 14.22
N ILE A 132 -7.15 -2.03 13.41
CA ILE A 132 -8.39 -2.76 13.76
C ILE A 132 -8.21 -4.28 13.80
N GLY A 133 -7.12 -4.80 13.26
CA GLY A 133 -6.81 -6.23 13.31
C GLY A 133 -5.34 -6.52 13.11
N SER A 134 -4.83 -7.57 13.74
CA SER A 134 -3.44 -7.98 13.58
C SER A 134 -3.24 -9.46 13.93
N PHE A 135 -2.50 -10.19 13.10
CA PHE A 135 -2.24 -11.62 13.29
C PHE A 135 -0.99 -12.07 12.54
N TYR A 136 -0.48 -13.26 12.89
CA TYR A 136 0.60 -13.91 12.14
C TYR A 136 0.04 -14.83 11.05
N GLY A 137 0.49 -14.65 9.81
CA GLY A 137 0.07 -15.49 8.67
C GLY A 137 0.79 -16.85 8.58
N TYR A 138 1.90 -17.00 9.30
CA TYR A 138 2.72 -18.20 9.40
C TYR A 138 3.31 -18.32 10.81
N GLU A 139 4.11 -19.37 11.07
CA GLU A 139 4.85 -19.55 12.32
C GLU A 139 5.65 -18.29 12.69
N GLU A 140 5.62 -17.89 13.96
CA GLU A 140 6.16 -16.62 14.42
C GLU A 140 7.66 -16.49 14.16
N GLU A 141 8.39 -17.59 14.02
CA GLU A 141 9.83 -17.67 13.73
C GLU A 141 10.16 -17.45 12.24
N PHE A 142 9.17 -17.49 11.35
CA PHE A 142 9.41 -17.24 9.93
C PHE A 142 9.86 -15.78 9.69
N ARG A 143 10.96 -15.58 8.96
CA ARG A 143 11.55 -14.24 8.71
C ARG A 143 11.59 -13.85 7.24
N GLY A 144 10.98 -14.64 6.36
CA GLY A 144 10.89 -14.35 4.92
C GLY A 144 9.96 -13.17 4.59
N GLY A 145 9.16 -12.73 5.55
CA GLY A 145 8.11 -11.73 5.35
C GLY A 145 6.91 -12.30 4.61
N ILE A 146 5.82 -11.55 4.58
CA ILE A 146 4.56 -11.99 3.96
C ILE A 146 4.09 -11.03 2.88
N ARG A 147 3.37 -11.57 1.91
CA ARG A 147 2.60 -10.80 0.92
C ARG A 147 1.13 -10.99 1.24
N VAL A 148 0.37 -9.91 1.16
CA VAL A 148 -1.06 -9.89 1.49
C VAL A 148 -1.87 -9.63 0.23
N GLY A 149 -3.08 -10.18 0.21
CA GLY A 149 -4.08 -9.97 -0.82
C GLY A 149 -5.46 -10.21 -0.19
N THR A 150 -6.50 -9.65 -0.79
CA THR A 150 -7.88 -9.79 -0.35
C THR A 150 -8.67 -10.55 -1.41
N VAL A 151 -9.65 -11.35 -0.98
CA VAL A 151 -10.57 -12.06 -1.87
C VAL A 151 -11.95 -12.07 -1.22
N ARG A 152 -12.99 -11.84 -2.03
CA ARG A 152 -14.38 -12.03 -1.61
C ARG A 152 -14.81 -13.44 -2.04
N LEU A 153 -15.29 -14.24 -1.09
CA LEU A 153 -15.81 -15.59 -1.33
C LEU A 153 -17.31 -15.57 -1.63
#